data_AF-A0A7C1DI91-F1
#
_entry.id   AF-A0A7C1DI91-F1
#
_cell.length_a   1.000
_cell.length_b   1.000
_cell.length_c   1.000
_cell.angle_alpha   90.00
_cell.angle_beta   90.00
_cell.angle_gamma   90.00
#
_symmetry.space_group_name_H-M   'P 1'
#
loop_
_entity.id
_entity.type
_entity.pdbx_description
1 polymer ?
#
loop_
_entity_poly.entity_id
_entity_poly.type
_entity_poly.pdbx_seq_one_letter_code
_entity_poly.pdbx_strand_id
1 'polypeptide(L)'
;MDVQLDSLIEKLKKEGVEEGQEKAAQMIRDAEKKSASILEETGRKAEQIIDDAQKKAAQFQSNSELALKQAARDTELLLKSRITALFDRVFKQEISETMTPEFLKDLIGKFLDRWGADAGAEIVLKEADLKKLEAALHGGVRKALKETLTLRPGSEISGGFRIRLQGEDVYYDFTDEAIADALKLFLKPRLKEILDGQDG
;
A
#
# COMPACT_ATOMS: atom_id res chain seq x y z
N MET A 1 -42.46 -99.10 29.84
CA MET A 1 -41.34 -98.19 30.11
C MET A 1 -41.05 -97.27 28.92
N ASP A 2 -41.44 -97.61 27.69
CA ASP A 2 -41.28 -96.73 26.51
C ASP A 2 -42.08 -95.41 26.55
N VAL A 3 -43.33 -95.44 27.01
CA VAL A 3 -44.22 -94.26 27.01
C VAL A 3 -43.69 -93.08 27.85
N GLN A 4 -42.92 -93.36 28.91
CA GLN A 4 -42.31 -92.29 29.73
C GLN A 4 -41.06 -91.70 29.07
N LEU A 5 -40.30 -92.50 28.33
CA LEU A 5 -39.09 -92.06 27.62
C LEU A 5 -39.44 -91.14 26.44
N ASP A 6 -40.47 -91.50 25.66
CA ASP A 6 -40.97 -90.69 24.55
C ASP A 6 -41.50 -89.33 25.03
N SER A 7 -42.21 -89.30 26.16
CA SER A 7 -42.70 -88.04 26.76
C SER A 7 -41.57 -87.12 27.23
N LEU A 8 -40.48 -87.70 27.75
CA LEU A 8 -39.29 -86.96 28.17
C LEU A 8 -38.52 -86.43 26.97
N ILE A 9 -38.41 -87.19 25.89
CA ILE A 9 -37.77 -86.77 24.64
C ILE A 9 -38.58 -85.65 23.98
N GLU A 10 -39.90 -85.76 23.90
CA GLU A 10 -40.75 -84.68 23.38
C GLU A 10 -40.63 -83.41 24.20
N LYS A 11 -40.62 -83.53 25.53
CA LYS A 11 -40.46 -82.39 26.43
C LYS A 11 -39.10 -81.72 26.27
N LEU A 12 -38.02 -82.51 26.18
CA LEU A 12 -36.66 -82.01 25.96
C LEU A 12 -36.52 -81.34 24.58
N LYS A 13 -37.17 -81.90 23.54
CA LYS A 13 -37.22 -81.29 22.20
C LYS A 13 -37.96 -79.96 22.23
N LYS A 14 -39.09 -79.90 22.92
CA LYS A 14 -39.91 -78.70 23.04
C LYS A 14 -39.18 -77.61 23.83
N GLU A 15 -38.60 -77.96 24.97
CA GLU A 15 -37.78 -77.05 25.79
C GLU A 15 -36.56 -76.55 25.01
N GLY A 16 -35.85 -77.41 24.27
CA GLY A 16 -34.72 -77.00 23.44
C GLY A 16 -35.10 -76.12 22.24
N VAL A 17 -36.27 -76.33 21.65
CA VAL A 17 -36.80 -75.47 20.56
C VAL A 17 -37.27 -74.12 21.11
N GLU A 18 -37.96 -74.09 22.25
CA GLU A 18 -38.39 -72.86 22.91
C GLU A 18 -37.19 -72.02 23.35
N GLU A 19 -36.19 -72.63 23.99
CA GLU A 19 -34.97 -71.93 24.42
C GLU A 19 -34.15 -71.41 23.22
N GLY A 20 -34.13 -72.17 22.11
CA GLY A 20 -33.52 -71.74 20.85
C GLY A 20 -34.25 -70.56 20.20
N GLN A 21 -35.60 -70.59 20.18
CA GLN A 21 -36.43 -69.49 19.69
C GLN A 21 -36.26 -68.24 20.54
N GLU A 22 -36.16 -68.39 21.86
CA GLU A 22 -35.96 -67.27 22.79
C GLU A 22 -34.59 -66.61 22.60
N LYS A 23 -33.52 -67.40 22.44
CA LYS A 23 -32.18 -66.90 22.12
C LYS A 23 -32.12 -66.22 20.75
N ALA A 24 -32.79 -66.78 19.74
CA ALA A 24 -32.88 -66.16 18.41
C ALA A 24 -33.63 -64.81 18.47
N ALA A 25 -34.76 -64.76 19.18
CA ALA A 25 -35.51 -63.52 19.39
C ALA A 25 -34.68 -62.47 20.14
N GLN A 26 -33.90 -62.90 21.14
CA GLN A 26 -32.97 -62.02 21.85
C GLN A 26 -31.89 -61.44 20.93
N MET A 27 -31.28 -62.26 20.09
CA MET A 27 -30.26 -61.83 19.13
C MET A 27 -30.80 -60.81 18.12
N ILE A 28 -32.02 -61.01 17.62
CA ILE A 28 -32.68 -60.06 16.71
C ILE A 28 -32.93 -58.73 17.42
N ARG A 29 -33.47 -58.75 18.65
CA ARG A 29 -33.69 -57.54 19.45
C ARG A 29 -32.40 -56.76 19.70
N ASP A 30 -31.31 -57.45 20.03
CA ASP A 30 -30.01 -56.82 20.28
C ASP A 30 -29.41 -56.23 18.99
N ALA A 31 -29.58 -56.92 17.85
CA ALA A 31 -29.16 -56.42 16.55
C ALA A 31 -29.95 -55.18 16.12
N GLU A 32 -31.28 -55.19 16.29
CA GLU A 32 -32.15 -54.03 16.02
C GLU A 32 -31.77 -52.84 16.89
N LYS A 33 -31.55 -53.05 18.19
CA LYS A 33 -31.13 -52.00 19.11
C LYS A 33 -29.77 -51.40 18.73
N LYS A 34 -28.81 -52.24 18.34
CA LYS A 34 -27.49 -51.79 17.88
C LYS A 34 -27.57 -51.03 16.57
N SER A 35 -28.38 -51.49 15.63
CA SER A 35 -28.64 -50.80 14.37
C SER A 35 -29.24 -49.41 14.60
N ALA A 36 -30.27 -49.31 15.46
CA ALA A 36 -30.88 -48.04 15.83
C ALA A 36 -29.87 -47.07 16.46
N SER A 37 -29.02 -47.56 17.36
CA SER A 37 -27.95 -46.74 17.97
C SER A 37 -26.93 -46.24 16.95
N ILE A 38 -26.55 -47.07 15.96
CA ILE A 38 -25.60 -46.68 14.91
C ILE A 38 -26.23 -45.60 14.02
N LEU A 39 -27.50 -45.75 13.65
CA LEU A 39 -28.22 -44.76 12.84
C LEU A 39 -28.33 -43.42 13.57
N GLU A 40 -28.64 -43.44 14.86
CA GLU A 40 -28.70 -42.23 15.69
C GLU A 40 -27.33 -41.54 15.79
N GLU A 41 -26.26 -42.29 16.09
CA GLU A 41 -24.90 -41.76 16.17
C GLU A 41 -24.44 -41.18 14.82
N THR A 42 -24.76 -41.86 13.73
CA THR A 42 -24.45 -41.41 12.37
C THR A 42 -25.22 -40.13 12.02
N GLY A 43 -26.50 -40.05 12.40
CA GLY A 43 -27.32 -38.85 12.25
C GLY A 43 -26.71 -37.65 12.98
N ARG A 44 -26.35 -37.81 14.25
CA ARG A 44 -25.69 -36.76 15.03
C ARG A 44 -24.36 -36.32 14.42
N LYS A 45 -23.53 -37.27 13.94
CA LYS A 45 -22.27 -36.96 13.25
C LYS A 45 -22.51 -36.20 11.95
N ALA A 46 -23.52 -36.58 11.16
CA ALA A 46 -23.86 -35.87 9.93
C ALA A 46 -24.31 -34.43 10.22
N GLU A 47 -25.17 -34.23 11.23
CA GLU A 47 -25.59 -32.91 11.68
C GLU A 47 -24.40 -32.06 12.14
N GLN A 48 -23.48 -32.63 12.93
CA GLN A 48 -22.26 -31.94 13.36
C GLN A 48 -21.38 -31.53 12.18
N ILE A 49 -21.19 -32.41 11.19
CA ILE A 49 -20.41 -32.09 9.99
C ILE A 49 -21.04 -30.93 9.22
N ILE A 50 -22.38 -30.93 9.07
CA ILE A 50 -23.11 -29.86 8.38
C ILE A 50 -22.99 -28.54 9.14
N ASP A 51 -23.20 -28.55 10.46
CA ASP A 51 -23.09 -27.36 11.32
C ASP A 51 -21.66 -26.77 11.28
N ASP A 52 -20.64 -27.63 11.41
CA ASP A 52 -19.24 -27.20 11.30
C ASP A 52 -18.89 -26.64 9.91
N ALA A 53 -19.42 -27.26 8.85
CA ALA A 53 -19.23 -26.77 7.49
C ALA A 53 -19.89 -25.40 7.29
N GLN A 54 -21.10 -25.20 7.83
CA GLN A 54 -21.80 -23.91 7.78
C GLN A 54 -21.05 -22.83 8.55
N LYS A 55 -20.56 -23.12 9.76
CA LYS A 55 -19.74 -22.18 10.55
C LYS A 55 -18.46 -21.79 9.82
N LYS A 56 -17.75 -22.77 9.24
CA LYS A 56 -16.54 -22.51 8.45
C LYS A 56 -16.83 -21.68 7.21
N ALA A 57 -17.93 -21.95 6.51
CA ALA A 57 -18.35 -21.18 5.34
C ALA A 57 -18.69 -19.73 5.71
N ALA A 58 -19.43 -19.50 6.79
CA ALA A 58 -19.75 -18.16 7.28
C ALA A 58 -18.49 -17.39 7.70
N GLN A 59 -17.57 -18.05 8.41
CA GLN A 59 -16.30 -17.45 8.80
C GLN A 59 -15.44 -17.11 7.57
N PHE A 60 -15.37 -18.02 6.60
CA PHE A 60 -14.64 -17.80 5.35
C PHE A 60 -15.21 -16.59 4.60
N GLN A 61 -16.54 -16.52 4.44
CA GLN A 61 -17.20 -15.39 3.79
C GLN A 61 -16.86 -14.07 4.49
N SER A 62 -17.02 -14.01 5.82
CA SER A 62 -16.70 -12.80 6.58
C SER A 62 -15.23 -12.38 6.40
N ASN A 63 -14.30 -13.35 6.41
CA ASN A 63 -12.88 -13.08 6.21
C ASN A 63 -12.57 -12.61 4.79
N SER A 64 -13.21 -13.20 3.78
CA SER A 64 -13.06 -12.80 2.38
C SER A 64 -13.57 -11.38 2.14
N GLU A 65 -14.72 -11.00 2.72
CA GLU A 65 -15.26 -9.65 2.61
C GLU A 65 -14.32 -8.61 3.23
N LEU A 66 -13.73 -8.91 4.40
CA LEU A 66 -12.72 -8.04 5.03
C LEU A 66 -11.46 -7.92 4.17
N ALA A 67 -10.97 -9.05 3.64
CA ALA A 67 -9.79 -9.07 2.78
C ALA A 67 -10.00 -8.25 1.49
N LEU A 68 -11.19 -8.34 0.88
CA LEU A 68 -11.53 -7.55 -0.30
C LEU A 68 -11.61 -6.04 0.01
N LYS A 69 -12.23 -5.66 1.14
CA LYS A 69 -12.27 -4.26 1.59
C LYS A 69 -10.86 -3.70 1.82
N GLN A 70 -9.99 -4.49 2.44
CA GLN A 70 -8.60 -4.11 2.63
C GLN A 70 -7.86 -3.96 1.30
N ALA A 71 -7.98 -4.93 0.40
CA ALA A 71 -7.34 -4.86 -0.92
C ALA A 71 -7.81 -3.65 -1.73
N ALA A 72 -9.09 -3.28 -1.65
CA ALA A 72 -9.63 -2.08 -2.28
C ALA A 72 -8.98 -0.81 -1.72
N ARG A 73 -8.91 -0.69 -0.39
CA ARG A 73 -8.26 0.45 0.28
C ARG A 73 -6.77 0.54 -0.07
N ASP A 74 -6.07 -0.58 -0.06
CA ASP A 74 -4.64 -0.63 -0.38
C ASP A 74 -4.39 -0.23 -1.83
N THR A 75 -5.27 -0.65 -2.74
CA THR A 75 -5.21 -0.27 -4.16
C THR A 75 -5.43 1.23 -4.35
N GLU A 76 -6.40 1.81 -3.65
CA GLU A 76 -6.67 3.25 -3.69
C GLU A 76 -5.45 4.05 -3.18
N LEU A 77 -4.89 3.67 -2.03
CA LEU A 77 -3.72 4.33 -1.45
C LEU A 77 -2.50 4.22 -2.37
N LEU A 78 -2.26 3.04 -2.96
CA LEU A 78 -1.17 2.83 -3.90
C LEU A 78 -1.33 3.71 -5.14
N LEU A 79 -2.54 3.84 -5.67
CA LEU A 79 -2.84 4.70 -6.81
C LEU A 79 -2.57 6.17 -6.48
N LYS A 80 -3.08 6.67 -5.35
CA LYS A 80 -2.84 8.06 -4.88
C LYS A 80 -1.35 8.36 -4.75
N SER A 81 -0.60 7.42 -4.17
CA SER A 81 0.86 7.52 -4.03
C SER A 81 1.57 7.58 -5.40
N ARG A 82 1.19 6.72 -6.35
CA ARG A 82 1.77 6.71 -7.70
C ARG A 82 1.46 7.99 -8.49
N ILE A 83 0.25 8.53 -8.37
CA ILE A 83 -0.12 9.79 -9.02
C ILE A 83 0.68 10.95 -8.41
N THR A 84 0.80 11.00 -7.08
CA THR A 84 1.60 12.03 -6.39
C THR A 84 3.07 11.97 -6.84
N ALA A 85 3.66 10.79 -6.92
CA ALA A 85 5.03 10.61 -7.39
C ALA A 85 5.22 10.99 -8.87
N LEU A 86 4.21 10.74 -9.71
CA LEU A 86 4.22 11.18 -11.11
C LEU A 86 4.15 12.70 -11.20
N PHE A 87 3.24 13.32 -10.45
CA PHE A 87 3.12 14.77 -10.36
C PHE A 87 4.44 15.40 -9.92
N ASP A 88 5.05 14.90 -8.84
CA ASP A 88 6.33 15.43 -8.34
C ASP A 88 7.44 15.37 -9.38
N ARG A 89 7.48 14.28 -10.17
CA ARG A 89 8.47 14.11 -11.24
C ARG A 89 8.25 15.11 -12.38
N VAL A 90 7.02 15.19 -12.89
CA VAL A 90 6.67 16.10 -13.99
C VAL A 90 6.87 17.55 -13.55
N PHE A 91 6.40 17.89 -12.35
CA PHE A 91 6.54 19.22 -11.78
C PHE A 91 8.01 19.64 -11.64
N LYS A 92 8.87 18.75 -11.11
CA LYS A 92 10.30 19.03 -11.02
C LYS A 92 10.92 19.25 -12.42
N GLN A 93 10.56 18.41 -13.39
CA GLN A 93 11.04 18.54 -14.76
C GLN A 93 10.66 19.90 -15.37
N GLU A 94 9.40 20.32 -15.24
CA GLU A 94 8.93 21.63 -15.73
C GLU A 94 9.69 22.80 -15.09
N ILE A 95 9.97 22.73 -13.78
CA ILE A 95 10.79 23.74 -13.10
C ILE A 95 12.21 23.74 -13.66
N SER A 96 12.85 22.58 -13.80
CA SER A 96 14.19 22.47 -14.38
C SER A 96 14.26 23.00 -15.81
N GLU A 97 13.26 22.73 -16.64
CA GLU A 97 13.18 23.23 -18.02
C GLU A 97 12.98 24.76 -18.08
N THR A 98 12.32 25.34 -17.06
CA THR A 98 12.16 26.79 -16.93
C THR A 98 13.45 27.50 -16.50
N MET A 99 14.44 26.80 -15.93
CA MET A 99 15.75 27.35 -15.50
C MET A 99 16.69 27.64 -16.67
N THR A 100 16.20 28.35 -17.69
CA THR A 100 17.00 28.78 -18.84
C THR A 100 18.02 29.86 -18.44
N PRO A 101 19.16 29.99 -19.16
CA PRO A 101 20.15 31.03 -18.86
C PRO A 101 19.56 32.45 -18.78
N GLU A 102 18.56 32.75 -19.62
CA GLU A 102 17.85 34.02 -19.63
C GLU A 102 17.02 34.22 -18.35
N PHE A 103 16.30 33.19 -17.90
CA PHE A 103 15.56 33.23 -16.64
C PHE A 103 16.49 33.37 -15.44
N LEU A 104 17.59 32.60 -15.41
CA LEU A 104 18.60 32.71 -14.34
C LEU A 104 19.20 34.12 -14.29
N LYS A 105 19.54 34.71 -15.44
CA LYS A 105 20.05 36.08 -15.53
C LYS A 105 19.06 37.11 -14.97
N ASP A 106 17.78 37.02 -15.33
CA ASP A 106 16.73 37.92 -14.84
C ASP A 106 16.51 37.74 -13.32
N LEU A 107 16.48 36.49 -12.84
CA LEU A 107 16.29 36.17 -11.43
C LEU A 107 17.46 36.67 -10.57
N ILE A 108 18.70 36.44 -11.01
CA ILE A 108 19.91 36.96 -10.36
C ILE A 108 19.88 38.49 -10.34
N GLY A 109 19.53 39.13 -11.47
CA GLY A 109 19.42 40.59 -11.56
C GLY A 109 18.43 41.15 -10.54
N LYS A 110 17.22 40.59 -10.49
CA LYS A 110 16.18 40.99 -9.52
C LYS A 110 16.60 40.77 -8.07
N PHE A 111 17.32 39.68 -7.78
CA PHE A 111 17.84 39.41 -6.45
C PHE A 111 18.86 40.48 -6.04
N LEU A 112 19.85 40.75 -6.90
CA LEU A 112 20.90 41.73 -6.63
C LEU A 112 20.36 43.16 -6.55
N ASP A 113 19.42 43.54 -7.41
CA ASP A 113 18.77 44.87 -7.35
C ASP A 113 18.05 45.11 -6.03
N ARG A 114 17.53 44.05 -5.38
CA ARG A 114 16.76 44.15 -4.15
C ARG A 114 17.58 43.96 -2.88
N TRP A 115 18.61 43.12 -2.91
CA TRP A 115 19.34 42.69 -1.72
C TRP A 115 20.86 42.87 -1.83
N GLY A 116 21.42 43.07 -3.03
CA GLY A 116 22.86 43.11 -3.29
C GLY A 116 23.38 44.43 -3.84
N ALA A 117 22.61 45.52 -3.74
CA ALA A 117 22.90 46.80 -4.39
C ALA A 117 24.31 47.37 -4.07
N ASP A 118 24.86 47.05 -2.88
CA ASP A 118 26.15 47.56 -2.40
C ASP A 118 27.15 46.45 -1.98
N ALA A 119 26.80 45.17 -2.16
CA ALA A 119 27.63 44.04 -1.72
C ALA A 119 28.04 43.15 -2.90
N GLY A 120 29.27 42.65 -2.90
CA GLY A 120 29.66 41.58 -3.83
C GLY A 120 28.87 40.31 -3.58
N ALA A 121 28.74 39.45 -4.59
CA ALA A 121 28.01 38.19 -4.45
C ALA A 121 28.76 37.03 -5.10
N GLU A 122 28.72 35.88 -4.45
CA GLU A 122 29.19 34.62 -5.00
C GLU A 122 27.98 33.80 -5.47
N ILE A 123 28.00 33.42 -6.74
CA ILE A 123 26.96 32.58 -7.34
C ILE A 123 27.57 31.24 -7.73
N VAL A 124 26.97 30.16 -7.24
CA VAL A 124 27.33 28.79 -7.55
C VAL A 124 26.25 28.20 -8.44
N LEU A 125 26.61 27.70 -9.61
CA LEU A 125 25.69 27.08 -10.57
C LEU A 125 26.38 25.98 -11.36
N LYS A 126 25.60 25.20 -12.12
CA LYS A 126 26.13 24.15 -12.98
C LYS A 126 27.09 24.69 -14.04
N GLU A 127 28.17 23.97 -14.33
CA GLU A 127 29.24 24.42 -15.24
C GLU A 127 28.73 24.77 -16.65
N ALA A 128 27.74 24.03 -17.17
CA ALA A 128 27.17 24.31 -18.48
C ALA A 128 26.45 25.68 -18.54
N ASP A 129 25.78 26.05 -17.45
CA ASP A 129 25.02 27.29 -17.36
C ASP A 129 25.91 28.45 -16.95
N LEU A 130 26.98 28.20 -16.18
CA LEU A 130 28.06 29.15 -15.90
C LEU A 130 28.60 29.76 -17.21
N LYS A 131 29.01 28.93 -18.17
CA LYS A 131 29.59 29.39 -19.45
C LYS A 131 28.60 30.22 -20.27
N LYS A 132 27.32 29.82 -20.27
CA LYS A 132 26.25 30.55 -20.97
C LYS A 132 25.94 31.88 -20.27
N LEU A 133 25.91 31.89 -18.95
CA LEU A 133 25.65 33.06 -18.14
C LEU A 133 26.79 34.08 -18.26
N GLU A 134 28.05 33.65 -18.21
CA GLU A 134 29.22 34.51 -18.46
C GLU A 134 29.08 35.24 -19.81
N ALA A 135 28.75 34.51 -20.88
CA ALA A 135 28.49 35.09 -22.19
C ALA A 135 27.30 36.08 -22.18
N ALA A 136 26.20 35.76 -21.49
CA ALA A 136 25.01 36.61 -21.41
C ALA A 136 25.19 37.85 -20.51
N LEU A 137 26.06 37.76 -19.50
CA LEU A 137 26.41 38.86 -18.58
C LEU A 137 27.27 39.90 -19.28
N HIS A 138 28.14 39.50 -20.22
CA HIS A 138 28.92 40.43 -21.04
C HIS A 138 28.04 41.49 -21.73
N GLY A 139 26.79 41.19 -22.05
CA GLY A 139 25.87 42.10 -22.75
C GLY A 139 24.81 42.85 -21.93
N GLY A 140 24.56 42.54 -20.65
CA GLY A 140 23.35 43.09 -19.98
C GLY A 140 23.36 43.32 -18.47
N VAL A 141 24.46 43.03 -17.75
CA VAL A 141 24.58 43.40 -16.33
C VAL A 141 25.45 44.64 -16.19
N ARG A 142 25.04 45.57 -15.30
CA ARG A 142 25.72 46.86 -15.08
C ARG A 142 27.20 46.62 -14.85
N LYS A 143 28.07 47.43 -15.45
CA LYS A 143 29.54 47.33 -15.33
C LYS A 143 30.00 47.20 -13.86
N ALA A 144 29.36 47.93 -12.95
CA ALA A 144 29.64 47.89 -11.51
C ALA A 144 29.38 46.52 -10.86
N LEU A 145 28.36 45.79 -11.30
CA LEU A 145 28.05 44.45 -10.78
C LEU A 145 28.99 43.37 -11.34
N LYS A 146 29.57 43.58 -12.54
CA LYS A 146 30.57 42.65 -13.10
C LYS A 146 31.85 42.59 -12.29
N GLU A 147 32.20 43.67 -11.58
CA GLU A 147 33.42 43.76 -10.78
C GLU A 147 33.27 43.13 -9.38
N THR A 148 32.03 42.93 -8.92
CA THR A 148 31.73 42.43 -7.57
C THR A 148 31.08 41.03 -7.56
N LEU A 149 30.78 40.46 -8.73
CA LEU A 149 30.20 39.13 -8.89
C LEU A 149 31.27 38.05 -9.10
N THR A 150 31.29 37.04 -8.24
CA THR A 150 32.11 35.84 -8.42
C THR A 150 31.21 34.68 -8.84
N LEU A 151 31.48 34.10 -10.00
CA LEU A 151 30.78 32.90 -10.46
C LEU A 151 31.63 31.65 -10.22
N ARG A 152 31.03 30.59 -9.69
CA ARG A 152 31.70 29.31 -9.44
C ARG A 152 30.88 28.13 -9.97
N PRO A 153 31.53 27.07 -10.48
CA PRO A 153 30.86 25.83 -10.79
C PRO A 153 30.50 25.07 -9.49
N GLY A 154 29.27 24.56 -9.41
CA GLY A 154 28.83 23.60 -8.40
C GLY A 154 28.44 22.28 -9.05
N SER A 155 29.15 21.19 -8.72
CA SER A 155 28.90 19.87 -9.31
C SER A 155 27.66 19.19 -8.76
N GLU A 156 27.18 19.64 -7.61
CA GLU A 156 25.97 19.18 -6.93
C GLU A 156 24.69 19.84 -7.46
N ILE A 157 24.81 20.92 -8.26
CA ILE A 157 23.67 21.68 -8.77
C ILE A 157 23.25 21.11 -10.13
N SER A 158 22.02 20.60 -10.19
CA SER A 158 21.47 20.02 -11.41
C SER A 158 20.85 21.07 -12.34
N GLY A 159 20.24 22.11 -11.75
CA GLY A 159 19.72 23.33 -12.38
C GLY A 159 19.50 24.47 -11.36
N GLY A 160 19.39 25.71 -11.84
CA GLY A 160 19.29 26.89 -10.98
C GLY A 160 20.64 27.38 -10.44
N PHE A 161 20.63 28.06 -9.29
CA PHE A 161 21.84 28.57 -8.64
C PHE A 161 21.71 28.73 -7.13
N ARG A 162 22.84 28.83 -6.45
CA ARG A 162 22.93 29.33 -5.07
C ARG A 162 23.65 30.67 -5.07
N ILE A 163 23.19 31.60 -4.24
CA ILE A 163 23.82 32.91 -4.10
C ILE A 163 24.17 33.19 -2.64
N ARG A 164 25.36 33.74 -2.43
CA ARG A 164 25.83 34.23 -1.14
C ARG A 164 26.26 35.68 -1.30
N LEU A 165 25.77 36.56 -0.42
CA LEU A 165 26.22 37.95 -0.36
C LEU A 165 27.54 38.03 0.42
N GLN A 166 28.44 38.91 -0.01
CA GLN A 166 29.73 39.10 0.65
C GLN A 166 29.52 39.63 2.07
N GLY A 167 30.12 38.94 3.04
CA GLY A 167 29.92 39.23 4.46
C GLY A 167 28.78 38.45 5.12
N GLU A 168 28.03 37.66 4.35
CA GLU A 168 27.07 36.69 4.87
C GLU A 168 27.64 35.27 4.82
N ASP A 169 27.36 34.48 5.86
CA ASP A 169 27.73 33.06 5.94
C ASP A 169 26.62 32.12 5.42
N VAL A 170 25.55 32.70 4.86
CA VAL A 170 24.39 31.95 4.37
C VAL A 170 24.32 31.93 2.85
N TYR A 171 23.86 30.80 2.30
CA TYR A 171 23.50 30.67 0.91
C TYR A 171 21.98 30.71 0.77
N TYR A 172 21.51 31.56 -0.13
CA TYR A 172 20.13 31.50 -0.63
C TYR A 172 20.09 30.49 -1.77
N ASP A 173 19.22 29.48 -1.62
CA ASP A 173 19.11 28.36 -2.54
C ASP A 173 17.97 28.62 -3.55
N PHE A 174 18.35 28.87 -4.80
CA PHE A 174 17.45 29.01 -5.95
C PHE A 174 17.69 27.87 -6.95
N THR A 175 18.08 26.69 -6.46
CA THR A 175 18.11 25.48 -7.28
C THR A 175 16.69 25.10 -7.70
N ASP A 176 16.58 24.39 -8.82
CA ASP A 176 15.31 23.84 -9.28
C ASP A 176 14.69 22.89 -8.23
N GLU A 177 15.52 22.13 -7.50
CA GLU A 177 15.10 21.36 -6.33
C GLU A 177 14.43 22.22 -5.26
N ALA A 178 15.10 23.27 -4.79
CA ALA A 178 14.60 24.13 -3.72
C ALA A 178 13.30 24.84 -4.12
N ILE A 179 13.24 25.34 -5.37
CA ILE A 179 12.04 26.00 -5.90
C ILE A 179 10.89 25.00 -6.04
N ALA A 180 11.15 23.81 -6.59
CA ALA A 180 10.13 22.77 -6.72
C ALA A 180 9.57 22.37 -5.36
N ASP A 181 10.42 22.16 -4.35
CA ASP A 181 9.97 21.79 -3.01
C ASP A 181 9.20 22.90 -2.30
N ALA A 182 9.61 24.16 -2.47
CA ALA A 182 8.87 25.31 -1.96
C ALA A 182 7.47 25.41 -2.60
N LEU A 183 7.37 25.30 -3.94
CA LEU A 183 6.09 25.37 -4.64
C LEU A 183 5.18 24.17 -4.34
N LYS A 184 5.76 22.97 -4.15
CA LYS A 184 5.00 21.78 -3.74
C LYS A 184 4.25 22.00 -2.42
N LEU A 185 4.78 22.77 -1.48
CA LEU A 185 4.07 23.07 -0.23
C LEU A 185 2.73 23.76 -0.47
N PHE A 186 2.63 24.58 -1.51
CA PHE A 186 1.40 25.25 -1.91
C PHE A 186 0.47 24.37 -2.75
N LEU A 187 1.03 23.45 -3.55
CA LEU A 187 0.26 22.60 -4.46
C LEU A 187 -0.25 21.31 -3.81
N LYS A 188 0.44 20.80 -2.77
CA LYS A 188 0.09 19.57 -2.05
C LYS A 188 -1.36 19.55 -1.52
N PRO A 189 -1.88 20.61 -0.86
CA PRO A 189 -3.27 20.61 -0.39
C PRO A 189 -4.26 20.42 -1.54
N ARG A 190 -4.08 21.17 -2.64
CA ARG A 190 -4.96 21.09 -3.80
C ARG A 190 -4.86 19.75 -4.55
N LEU A 191 -3.65 19.19 -4.68
CA LEU A 191 -3.47 17.86 -5.25
C LEU A 191 -4.21 16.81 -4.42
N LYS A 192 -4.18 16.93 -3.09
CA LYS A 192 -4.91 16.05 -2.19
C LYS A 192 -6.43 16.18 -2.35
N GLU A 193 -6.96 17.39 -2.45
CA GLU A 193 -8.40 17.63 -2.69
C GLU A 193 -8.89 16.95 -3.97
N ILE A 194 -8.12 17.09 -5.06
CA ILE A 194 -8.39 16.41 -6.34
C ILE A 194 -8.39 14.89 -6.16
N LEU A 195 -7.36 14.34 -5.49
CA LEU A 195 -7.21 12.90 -5.29
C LEU A 195 -8.25 12.30 -4.35
N ASP A 196 -8.74 13.08 -3.39
CA ASP A 196 -9.80 12.67 -2.45
C ASP A 196 -11.21 12.89 -3.04
N GLY A 197 -11.31 13.43 -4.26
CA GLY A 197 -12.58 13.65 -4.96
C GLY A 197 -13.45 14.72 -4.31
N GLN A 198 -12.83 15.68 -3.60
CA GLN A 198 -13.51 16.78 -2.90
C GLN A 198 -13.65 18.04 -3.76
N ASP A 199 -13.08 18.03 -4.98
CA ASP A 199 -13.33 19.05 -6.01
C ASP A 199 -14.65 18.75 -6.74
N GLY A 200 -15.75 19.21 -6.15
CA GLY A 200 -17.09 19.28 -6.73
C GLY A 200 -17.74 20.63 -6.43
#